data_AF-A0A7V2JNL5-F1
#
_entry.id   AF-A0A7V2JNL5-F1
#
_cell.length_a   1.000
_cell.length_b   1.000
_cell.length_c   1.000
_cell.angle_alpha   90.00
_cell.angle_beta   90.00
_cell.angle_gamma   90.00
#
_symmetry.space_group_name_H-M   'P 1'
#
loop_
_entity.id
_entity.type
_entity.pdbx_description
1 polymer ?
#
loop_
_entity_poly.entity_id
_entity_poly.type
_entity_poly.pdbx_seq_one_letter_code
_entity_poly.pdbx_strand_id
1 'polypeptide(L)'
;MDIRSQISMVFHLDKCIGCHTCSIACKNIWTDRKGAEYMWWNNVETKPGTGYPGKWEDQDIYKGGWEKSGNGIKLKGAGKKKGLSNIFHNPHMPVIDDYYEPFTYKYLDLIESPAGDVQPTARPVSLITGKPMDIKMGPNWDDDLSGTPDYARNDPNMKNLSPAEQQAMFQLERMAFFYLPRICNHCLNPGCVASCPSGAMYKRGEDGIVLINQEVCRAWRMCVTACPYKKAYYNWHSGKSEKCILCYPRIEAGYAPACMHSCVGRIRYLGVMLYDADQIHEIASADEDKLIDKQLDMLMDPFDPEVIESAKKNGVADSTIRAAQKSPIYKFVKEWGMA
;
A
#
# COMPACT_ATOMS: atom_id res chain seq x y z
N MET A 1 7.83 -22.78 -17.73
CA MET A 1 6.60 -21.98 -17.62
C MET A 1 5.82 -22.51 -16.44
N ASP A 2 6.04 -21.87 -15.30
CA ASP A 2 5.22 -22.00 -14.09
C ASP A 2 4.14 -20.92 -14.15
N ILE A 3 3.16 -21.11 -15.05
CA ILE A 3 2.01 -20.20 -15.19
C ILE A 3 1.15 -20.26 -13.94
N ARG A 4 0.96 -19.09 -13.32
CA ARG A 4 0.09 -18.88 -12.16
C ARG A 4 -0.85 -17.71 -12.41
N SER A 5 -1.86 -17.58 -11.56
CA SER A 5 -2.84 -16.49 -11.61
C SER A 5 -2.66 -15.50 -10.47
N GLN A 6 -2.88 -14.22 -10.76
CA GLN A 6 -2.99 -13.17 -9.76
C GLN A 6 -4.24 -12.32 -10.01
N ILE A 7 -4.94 -11.99 -8.92
CA ILE A 7 -5.91 -10.90 -8.93
C ILE A 7 -5.15 -9.58 -8.94
N SER A 8 -5.25 -8.87 -10.05
CA SER A 8 -4.56 -7.62 -10.33
C SER A 8 -5.54 -6.45 -10.39
N MET A 9 -5.01 -5.24 -10.26
CA MET A 9 -5.81 -4.02 -10.13
C MET A 9 -5.20 -2.87 -10.92
N VAL A 10 -6.06 -2.02 -11.45
CA VAL A 10 -5.70 -0.77 -12.15
C VAL A 10 -6.56 0.34 -11.57
N PHE A 11 -5.94 1.48 -11.23
CA PHE A 11 -6.63 2.68 -10.78
C PHE A 11 -6.45 3.78 -11.82
N HIS A 12 -7.55 4.19 -12.46
CA HIS A 12 -7.53 5.23 -13.49
C HIS A 12 -7.46 6.62 -12.85
N LEU A 13 -6.26 7.20 -12.76
CA LEU A 13 -6.02 8.42 -11.98
C LEU A 13 -6.73 9.66 -12.56
N ASP A 14 -6.91 9.76 -13.88
CA ASP A 14 -7.63 10.88 -14.52
C ASP A 14 -9.09 11.01 -14.06
N LYS A 15 -9.66 9.92 -13.55
CA LYS A 15 -11.03 9.89 -13.02
C LYS A 15 -11.07 10.00 -11.49
N CYS A 16 -9.91 10.06 -10.83
CA CYS A 16 -9.85 10.10 -9.38
C CYS A 16 -10.27 11.49 -8.90
N ILE A 17 -11.24 11.51 -7.97
CA ILE A 17 -11.80 12.74 -7.41
C ILE A 17 -11.38 12.97 -5.96
N GLY A 18 -10.40 12.21 -5.44
CA GLY A 18 -9.88 12.43 -4.09
C GLY A 18 -10.86 12.16 -2.93
N CYS A 19 -12.09 11.70 -3.16
CA CYS A 19 -13.16 11.68 -2.14
C CYS A 19 -12.96 10.79 -0.89
N HIS A 20 -11.86 10.04 -0.77
CA HIS A 20 -11.57 9.14 0.37
C HIS A 20 -12.61 8.06 0.73
N THR A 21 -13.71 7.90 -0.01
CA THR A 21 -14.76 6.90 0.28
C THR A 21 -14.21 5.47 0.35
N CYS A 22 -13.21 5.19 -0.49
CA CYS A 22 -12.48 3.92 -0.49
C CYS A 22 -11.68 3.67 0.80
N SER A 23 -11.16 4.72 1.43
CA SER A 23 -10.43 4.67 2.70
C SER A 23 -11.38 4.37 3.85
N ILE A 24 -12.51 5.08 3.91
CA ILE A 24 -13.54 4.88 4.93
C ILE A 24 -14.17 3.48 4.85
N ALA A 25 -14.51 3.00 3.65
CA ALA A 25 -15.03 1.64 3.47
C ALA A 25 -14.06 0.56 3.97
N CYS A 26 -12.75 0.75 3.72
CA CYS A 26 -11.74 -0.18 4.22
C CYS A 26 -11.57 -0.08 5.74
N LYS A 27 -11.51 1.14 6.27
CA LYS A 27 -11.37 1.44 7.70
C LYS A 27 -12.48 0.79 8.52
N ASN A 28 -13.74 1.05 8.15
CA ASN A 28 -14.91 0.59 8.89
C ASN A 28 -15.06 -0.94 8.92
N ILE A 29 -14.59 -1.64 7.89
CA ILE A 29 -14.69 -3.10 7.84
C ILE A 29 -13.52 -3.76 8.57
N TRP A 30 -12.31 -3.20 8.45
CA TRP A 30 -11.10 -3.95 8.79
C TRP A 30 -10.26 -3.35 9.92
N THR A 31 -10.22 -2.03 10.08
CA THR A 31 -9.22 -1.35 10.94
C THR A 31 -9.81 -0.31 11.89
N ASP A 32 -11.04 -0.52 12.37
CA ASP A 32 -11.65 0.30 13.45
C ASP A 32 -11.25 -0.14 14.88
N ARG A 33 -10.52 -1.26 14.97
CA ARG A 33 -10.11 -1.90 16.23
C ARG A 33 -8.98 -1.13 16.90
N LYS A 34 -8.92 -1.20 18.24
CA LYS A 34 -7.80 -0.69 19.04
C LYS A 34 -6.46 -1.29 18.58
N GLY A 35 -5.45 -0.44 18.43
CA GLY A 35 -4.16 -0.77 17.83
C GLY A 35 -4.10 -0.59 16.32
N ALA A 36 -5.25 -0.58 15.63
CA ALA A 36 -5.36 -0.46 14.18
C ALA A 36 -6.03 0.86 13.73
N GLU A 37 -6.51 1.69 14.65
CA GLU A 37 -7.15 2.98 14.35
C GLU A 37 -6.26 3.91 13.51
N TYR A 38 -4.95 3.88 13.73
CA TYR A 38 -4.01 4.65 12.92
C TYR A 38 -3.79 4.06 11.52
N MET A 39 -4.12 2.79 11.28
CA MET A 39 -3.79 2.06 10.04
C MET A 39 -4.79 2.31 8.91
N TRP A 40 -4.32 2.90 7.81
CA TRP A 40 -5.10 3.09 6.60
C TRP A 40 -4.64 2.14 5.49
N TRP A 41 -5.14 0.89 5.54
CA TRP A 41 -4.82 -0.13 4.52
C TRP A 41 -5.10 0.38 3.10
N ASN A 42 -6.21 1.10 2.92
CA ASN A 42 -6.44 2.01 1.81
C ASN A 42 -6.33 3.46 2.31
N ASN A 43 -5.46 4.24 1.67
CA ASN A 43 -5.37 5.68 1.85
C ASN A 43 -5.35 6.35 0.47
N VAL A 44 -5.65 7.64 0.43
CA VAL A 44 -5.51 8.50 -0.75
C VAL A 44 -4.59 9.63 -0.34
N GLU A 45 -3.70 10.03 -1.24
CA GLU A 45 -2.70 11.09 -1.01
C GLU A 45 -2.86 12.12 -2.10
N THR A 46 -2.70 13.40 -1.77
CA THR A 46 -2.55 14.44 -2.77
C THR A 46 -1.10 14.51 -3.22
N LYS A 47 -0.88 14.61 -4.54
CA LYS A 47 0.44 14.71 -5.17
C LYS A 47 0.55 16.01 -5.96
N PRO A 48 1.63 16.79 -5.82
CA PRO A 48 2.80 16.52 -4.98
C PRO A 48 2.54 16.65 -3.46
N GLY A 49 3.16 15.77 -2.68
CA GLY A 49 2.95 15.65 -1.23
C GLY A 49 3.83 14.57 -0.58
N THR A 50 3.98 14.60 0.74
CA THR A 50 4.86 13.62 1.43
C THR A 50 4.18 12.28 1.68
N GLY A 51 2.86 12.23 1.60
CA GLY A 51 2.07 11.01 1.71
C GLY A 51 2.04 10.40 3.11
N TYR A 52 1.64 9.13 3.19
CA TYR A 52 1.38 8.44 4.45
C TYR A 52 1.97 7.01 4.46
N PRO A 53 2.89 6.69 5.42
CA PRO A 53 3.53 7.62 6.36
C PRO A 53 4.35 8.70 5.62
N GLY A 54 4.69 9.78 6.31
CA GLY A 54 5.43 10.89 5.75
C GLY A 54 6.71 10.43 5.05
N LYS A 55 6.90 10.86 3.81
CA LYS A 55 8.04 10.53 2.93
C LYS A 55 8.22 9.03 2.68
N TRP A 56 7.16 8.23 2.68
CA TRP A 56 7.24 6.77 2.51
C TRP A 56 8.01 6.32 1.25
N GLU A 57 8.04 7.13 0.19
CA GLU A 57 8.78 6.90 -1.06
C GLU A 57 10.30 7.02 -0.88
N ASP A 58 10.76 7.77 0.12
CA ASP A 58 12.19 7.97 0.38
C ASP A 58 12.81 6.72 1.03
N GLN A 59 13.39 5.86 0.18
CA GLN A 59 14.06 4.65 0.64
C GLN A 59 15.45 4.90 1.23
N ASP A 60 15.96 6.14 1.22
CA ASP A 60 17.17 6.48 1.97
C ASP A 60 16.88 6.57 3.47
N ILE A 61 15.64 6.92 3.83
CA ILE A 61 15.14 6.92 5.21
C ILE A 61 14.75 5.49 5.60
N TYR A 62 13.79 4.91 4.88
CA TYR A 62 13.10 3.72 5.35
C TYR A 62 13.68 2.39 4.85
N LYS A 63 14.63 2.41 3.93
CA LYS A 63 15.35 1.22 3.43
C LYS A 63 14.41 0.05 3.04
N GLY A 64 13.27 0.35 2.41
CA GLY A 64 12.33 -0.65 1.91
C GLY A 64 12.68 -1.16 0.52
N GLY A 65 12.12 -2.32 0.16
CA GLY A 65 12.32 -2.94 -1.14
C GLY A 65 13.67 -3.63 -1.32
N TRP A 66 14.01 -3.85 -2.59
CA TRP A 66 15.18 -4.59 -3.05
C TRP A 66 16.25 -3.64 -3.61
N GLU A 67 17.50 -4.06 -3.57
CA GLU A 67 18.63 -3.43 -4.26
C GLU A 67 19.45 -4.48 -5.00
N LYS A 68 20.06 -4.07 -6.11
CA LYS A 68 20.94 -4.94 -6.91
C LYS A 68 22.16 -5.35 -6.09
N SER A 69 22.56 -6.61 -6.22
CA SER A 69 23.71 -7.20 -5.52
C SER A 69 24.38 -8.23 -6.40
N GLY A 70 25.35 -7.81 -7.22
CA GLY A 70 25.94 -8.65 -8.27
C GLY A 70 24.87 -8.99 -9.32
N ASN A 71 24.73 -10.28 -9.64
CA ASN A 71 23.74 -10.78 -10.60
C ASN A 71 22.35 -11.06 -9.98
N GLY A 72 22.12 -10.64 -8.73
CA GLY A 72 20.86 -10.85 -8.03
C GLY A 72 20.43 -9.63 -7.24
N ILE A 73 19.54 -9.86 -6.27
CA ILE A 73 19.00 -8.82 -5.39
C ILE A 73 19.13 -9.18 -3.92
N LYS A 74 19.16 -8.14 -3.08
CA LYS A 74 19.03 -8.26 -1.63
C LYS A 74 18.08 -7.20 -1.10
N LEU A 75 17.47 -7.45 0.06
CA LEU A 75 16.66 -6.44 0.74
C LEU A 75 17.52 -5.30 1.27
N LYS A 76 17.08 -4.05 1.08
CA LYS A 76 17.83 -2.84 1.50
C LYS A 76 18.07 -2.79 3.01
N GLY A 77 17.00 -2.79 3.81
CA GLY A 77 17.07 -2.65 5.27
C GLY A 77 16.80 -3.92 6.07
N ALA A 78 16.02 -4.85 5.53
CA ALA A 78 15.42 -5.95 6.29
C ALA A 78 15.78 -7.36 5.79
N GLY A 79 16.94 -7.52 5.12
CA GLY A 79 17.45 -8.82 4.68
C GLY A 79 17.97 -9.68 5.84
N LYS A 80 18.10 -11.00 5.66
CA LYS A 80 18.45 -11.97 6.72
C LYS A 80 19.54 -11.48 7.71
N LYS A 81 20.69 -10.99 7.22
CA LYS A 81 21.79 -10.51 8.07
C LYS A 81 21.45 -9.21 8.81
N LYS A 82 21.05 -8.15 8.08
CA LYS A 82 20.71 -6.83 8.67
C LYS A 82 19.47 -6.90 9.57
N GLY A 83 18.46 -7.67 9.19
CA GLY A 83 17.25 -7.89 9.96
C GLY A 83 17.52 -8.62 11.27
N LEU A 84 18.41 -9.63 11.27
CA LEU A 84 18.78 -10.33 12.50
C LEU A 84 19.64 -9.44 13.43
N SER A 85 20.59 -8.66 12.90
CA SER A 85 21.36 -7.71 13.73
C SER A 85 20.49 -6.62 14.35
N ASN A 86 19.41 -6.23 13.65
CA ASN A 86 18.50 -5.18 14.08
C ASN A 86 17.23 -5.73 14.75
N ILE A 87 17.20 -7.01 15.14
CA ILE A 87 15.98 -7.65 15.67
C ILE A 87 15.48 -7.03 16.98
N PHE A 88 16.40 -6.53 17.82
CA PHE A 88 16.08 -5.88 19.09
C PHE A 88 15.68 -4.41 18.91
N HIS A 89 16.17 -3.77 17.86
CA HIS A 89 15.84 -2.40 17.52
C HIS A 89 15.96 -2.22 16.00
N ASN A 90 14.82 -2.00 15.35
CA ASN A 90 14.77 -1.75 13.91
C ASN A 90 14.88 -0.23 13.64
N PRO A 91 16.04 0.28 13.19
CA PRO A 91 16.29 1.72 13.07
C PRO A 91 15.58 2.36 11.87
N HIS A 92 14.99 1.56 10.98
CA HIS A 92 14.33 2.04 9.75
C HIS A 92 12.82 1.79 9.78
N MET A 93 12.28 1.42 10.93
CA MET A 93 10.84 1.26 11.10
C MET A 93 10.21 2.64 11.27
N PRO A 94 9.17 2.99 10.49
CA PRO A 94 8.43 4.21 10.75
C PRO A 94 7.85 4.20 12.18
N VAL A 95 8.00 5.33 12.86
CA VAL A 95 7.43 5.55 14.21
C VAL A 95 6.03 6.12 14.10
N ILE A 96 5.31 6.22 15.22
CA ILE A 96 3.91 6.70 15.20
C ILE A 96 3.81 8.13 14.65
N ASP A 97 4.81 8.97 14.93
CA ASP A 97 4.89 10.35 14.44
C ASP A 97 5.25 10.44 12.94
N ASP A 98 5.66 9.35 12.29
CA ASP A 98 5.73 9.32 10.82
C ASP A 98 4.34 9.07 10.20
N TYR A 99 3.40 8.55 10.99
CA TYR A 99 2.00 8.37 10.61
C TYR A 99 1.17 9.54 11.15
N TYR A 100 0.67 9.39 12.38
CA TYR A 100 0.04 10.38 13.24
C TYR A 100 -0.32 9.69 14.57
N GLU A 101 -0.36 10.45 15.67
CA GLU A 101 -0.96 9.96 16.90
C GLU A 101 -2.49 9.91 16.74
N PRO A 102 -3.12 8.72 16.78
CA PRO A 102 -4.57 8.62 16.60
C PRO A 102 -5.30 9.27 17.77
N PHE A 103 -6.38 9.99 17.46
CA PHE A 103 -7.13 10.79 18.42
C PHE A 103 -8.64 10.57 18.33
N THR A 104 -9.33 10.91 19.41
CA THR A 104 -10.78 11.05 19.48
C THR A 104 -11.12 12.31 20.28
N TYR A 105 -12.40 12.55 20.55
CA TYR A 105 -12.84 13.73 21.30
C TYR A 105 -13.67 13.33 22.51
N LYS A 106 -13.62 14.15 23.56
CA LYS A 106 -14.50 14.00 24.74
C LYS A 106 -15.90 14.53 24.44
N TYR A 107 -16.66 13.82 23.62
CA TYR A 107 -18.00 14.25 23.21
C TYR A 107 -18.97 14.41 24.39
N LEU A 108 -18.83 13.58 25.43
CA LEU A 108 -19.69 13.65 26.63
C LEU A 108 -19.52 14.96 27.40
N ASP A 109 -18.39 15.66 27.30
CA ASP A 109 -18.20 16.96 27.92
C ASP A 109 -19.23 17.99 27.38
N LEU A 110 -19.79 17.81 26.18
CA LEU A 110 -20.84 18.68 25.64
C LEU A 110 -22.20 18.50 26.32
N ILE A 111 -22.42 17.37 26.99
CA ILE A 111 -23.70 16.97 27.56
C ILE A 111 -23.64 16.95 29.09
N GLU A 112 -22.52 16.49 29.65
CA GLU A 112 -22.36 16.17 31.07
C GLU A 112 -21.60 17.24 31.85
N SER A 113 -21.07 18.27 31.18
CA SER A 113 -20.35 19.36 31.87
C SER A 113 -21.27 20.10 32.84
N PRO A 114 -20.78 20.45 34.05
CA PRO A 114 -21.55 21.26 34.99
C PRO A 114 -21.82 22.66 34.43
N ALA A 115 -22.85 23.32 34.93
CA ALA A 115 -23.13 24.71 34.60
C ALA A 115 -21.93 25.61 34.94
N GLY A 116 -21.59 26.53 34.04
CA GLY A 116 -20.50 27.47 34.23
C GLY A 116 -20.51 28.57 33.17
N ASP A 117 -19.62 29.54 33.33
CA ASP A 117 -19.57 30.75 32.48
C ASP A 117 -18.91 30.51 31.12
N VAL A 118 -18.32 29.33 30.91
CA VAL A 118 -17.61 28.96 29.68
C VAL A 118 -18.34 27.82 29.00
N GLN A 119 -18.60 27.99 27.70
CA GLN A 119 -19.23 26.95 26.88
C GLN A 119 -18.34 25.69 26.85
N PRO A 120 -18.89 24.49 27.14
CA PRO A 120 -18.12 23.25 27.06
C PRO A 120 -17.73 22.94 25.61
N THR A 121 -16.55 22.32 25.44
CA THR A 121 -16.05 21.88 24.14
C THR A 121 -15.56 20.44 24.22
N ALA A 122 -15.76 19.68 23.14
CA ALA A 122 -15.22 18.33 23.03
C ALA A 122 -13.73 18.43 22.69
N ARG A 123 -12.87 18.31 23.70
CA ARG A 123 -11.41 18.41 23.51
C ARG A 123 -10.82 17.11 22.95
N PRO A 124 -9.79 17.20 22.08
CA PRO A 124 -9.12 16.02 21.56
C PRO A 124 -8.32 15.29 22.64
N VAL A 125 -8.34 13.96 22.56
CA VAL A 125 -7.58 13.05 23.42
C VAL A 125 -6.92 11.97 22.58
N SER A 126 -5.73 11.57 22.99
CA SER A 126 -4.97 10.49 22.34
C SER A 126 -5.65 9.14 22.57
N LEU A 127 -5.80 8.35 21.50
CA LEU A 127 -6.25 6.96 21.57
C LEU A 127 -5.15 6.01 22.08
N ILE A 128 -3.89 6.48 22.13
CA ILE A 128 -2.76 5.72 22.69
C ILE A 128 -2.64 5.97 24.20
N THR A 129 -2.61 7.24 24.62
CA THR A 129 -2.30 7.62 26.01
C THR A 129 -3.53 7.96 26.85
N GLY A 130 -4.67 8.24 26.21
CA GLY A 130 -5.89 8.73 26.88
C GLY A 130 -5.80 10.17 27.41
N LYS A 131 -4.66 10.85 27.19
CA LYS A 131 -4.42 12.21 27.68
C LYS A 131 -4.94 13.25 26.68
N PRO A 132 -5.30 14.47 27.16
CA PRO A 132 -5.50 15.62 26.28
C PRO A 132 -4.27 15.86 25.40
N MET A 133 -4.51 16.28 24.15
CA MET A 133 -3.44 16.52 23.18
C MET A 133 -3.77 17.70 22.28
N ASP A 134 -2.76 18.25 21.62
CA ASP A 134 -2.94 19.14 20.48
C ASP A 134 -2.75 18.34 19.20
N ILE A 135 -3.71 18.41 18.27
CA ILE A 135 -3.62 17.71 16.99
C ILE A 135 -2.62 18.45 16.10
N LYS A 136 -1.52 17.79 15.76
CA LYS A 136 -0.45 18.35 14.92
C LYS A 136 -0.38 17.75 13.53
N MET A 137 -1.01 16.58 13.35
CA MET A 137 -0.95 15.81 12.12
C MET A 137 -2.11 14.83 12.03
N GLY A 138 -2.40 14.37 10.82
CA GLY A 138 -3.37 13.33 10.52
C GLY A 138 -2.94 12.54 9.28
N PRO A 139 -3.66 11.47 8.93
CA PRO A 139 -3.30 10.56 7.83
C PRO A 139 -3.44 11.18 6.42
N ASN A 140 -4.00 12.40 6.33
CA ASN A 140 -4.27 13.12 5.09
C ASN A 140 -4.14 14.64 5.35
N TRP A 141 -3.02 15.04 5.98
CA TRP A 141 -2.82 16.41 6.46
C TRP A 141 -2.50 17.41 5.34
N ASP A 142 -1.92 16.91 4.25
CA ASP A 142 -1.52 17.64 3.03
C ASP A 142 -2.54 17.55 1.89
N ASP A 143 -3.81 17.24 2.22
CA ASP A 143 -4.93 17.24 1.27
C ASP A 143 -5.03 18.57 0.52
N ASP A 144 -5.37 18.51 -0.76
CA ASP A 144 -5.50 19.67 -1.66
C ASP A 144 -4.37 20.72 -1.53
N LEU A 145 -3.12 20.25 -1.42
CA LEU A 145 -1.89 21.06 -1.30
C LEU A 145 -1.78 21.87 0.00
N SER A 146 -2.56 21.52 1.02
CA SER A 146 -2.42 22.08 2.37
C SER A 146 -0.99 21.94 2.89
N GLY A 147 -0.46 23.00 3.51
CA GLY A 147 0.90 23.01 4.05
C GLY A 147 1.99 22.80 3.00
N THR A 148 1.79 23.24 1.75
CA THR A 148 2.73 23.12 0.62
C THR A 148 4.22 23.33 0.96
N PRO A 149 4.63 24.33 1.78
CA PRO A 149 6.03 24.50 2.17
C PRO A 149 6.63 23.29 2.88
N ASP A 150 5.84 22.60 3.70
CA ASP A 150 6.25 21.46 4.52
C ASP A 150 6.05 20.12 3.80
N TYR A 151 5.06 20.04 2.89
CA TYR A 151 4.67 18.79 2.26
C TYR A 151 4.96 18.73 0.76
N ALA A 152 4.20 19.47 -0.06
CA ALA A 152 4.30 19.37 -1.52
C ALA A 152 5.71 19.69 -2.06
N ARG A 153 6.40 20.69 -1.49
CA ARG A 153 7.79 21.03 -1.87
C ARG A 153 8.82 19.98 -1.41
N ASN A 154 8.43 19.13 -0.46
CA ASN A 154 9.26 18.07 0.09
C ASN A 154 8.86 16.68 -0.41
N ASP A 155 8.04 16.60 -1.47
CA ASP A 155 7.72 15.33 -2.14
C ASP A 155 9.02 14.69 -2.66
N PRO A 156 9.32 13.42 -2.29
CA PRO A 156 10.51 12.72 -2.78
C PRO A 156 10.66 12.67 -4.31
N ASN A 157 9.56 12.77 -5.06
CA ASN A 157 9.55 12.78 -6.52
C ASN A 157 10.08 14.09 -7.13
N MET A 158 10.28 15.15 -6.33
CA MET A 158 10.88 16.42 -6.78
C MET A 158 12.40 16.31 -7.01
N LYS A 159 13.06 15.27 -6.49
CA LYS A 159 14.54 15.13 -6.51
C LYS A 159 15.14 15.16 -7.93
N ASN A 160 14.38 14.75 -8.94
CA ASN A 160 14.86 14.69 -10.33
C ASN A 160 14.53 15.96 -11.14
N LEU A 161 13.89 16.95 -10.53
CA LEU A 161 13.56 18.22 -11.17
C LEU A 161 14.61 19.29 -10.83
N SER A 162 14.93 20.14 -11.80
CA SER A 162 15.78 21.32 -11.59
C SER A 162 15.12 22.32 -10.64
N PRO A 163 15.89 23.20 -9.97
CA PRO A 163 15.33 24.25 -9.12
C PRO A 163 14.33 25.15 -9.85
N ALA A 164 14.55 25.42 -11.14
CA ALA A 164 13.65 26.23 -11.96
C ALA A 164 12.31 25.52 -12.22
N GLU A 165 12.33 24.22 -12.49
CA GLU A 165 11.11 23.40 -12.64
C GLU A 165 10.33 23.32 -11.34
N GLN A 166 11.01 23.05 -10.21
CA GLN A 166 10.38 23.02 -8.90
C GLN A 166 9.71 24.38 -8.58
N GLN A 167 10.41 25.50 -8.82
CA GLN A 167 9.82 26.82 -8.61
C GLN A 167 8.62 27.08 -9.52
N ALA A 168 8.69 26.65 -10.78
CA ALA A 168 7.60 26.82 -11.75
C ALA A 168 6.33 26.04 -11.36
N MET A 169 6.47 24.84 -10.78
CA MET A 169 5.32 24.02 -10.34
C MET A 169 4.49 24.66 -9.22
N PHE A 170 5.10 25.56 -8.43
CA PHE A 170 4.43 26.23 -7.31
C PHE A 170 4.14 27.71 -7.59
N GLN A 171 4.19 28.14 -8.85
CA GLN A 171 3.60 29.41 -9.28
C GLN A 171 2.08 29.28 -9.27
N LEU A 172 1.37 30.29 -8.75
CA LEU A 172 -0.07 30.23 -8.49
C LEU A 172 -0.88 29.78 -9.73
N GLU A 173 -0.52 30.27 -10.91
CA GLU A 173 -1.19 29.98 -12.17
C GLU A 173 -0.84 28.61 -12.77
N ARG A 174 0.17 27.93 -12.22
CA ARG A 174 0.69 26.63 -12.70
C ARG A 174 0.54 25.51 -11.67
N MET A 175 0.02 25.82 -10.49
CA MET A 175 -0.22 24.84 -9.44
C MET A 175 -1.16 23.76 -9.97
N ALA A 176 -0.69 22.53 -9.90
CA ALA A 176 -1.45 21.35 -10.26
C ALA A 176 -1.24 20.29 -9.19
N PHE A 177 -2.29 19.50 -8.95
CA PHE A 177 -2.20 18.32 -8.13
C PHE A 177 -3.12 17.23 -8.67
N PHE A 178 -2.86 16.00 -8.25
CA PHE A 178 -3.71 14.86 -8.52
C PHE A 178 -3.78 13.96 -7.28
N TYR A 179 -4.71 13.02 -7.30
CA TYR A 179 -4.91 12.10 -6.17
C TYR A 179 -4.30 10.73 -6.47
N LEU A 180 -3.59 10.20 -5.47
CA LEU A 180 -2.93 8.90 -5.52
C LEU A 180 -3.56 7.96 -4.47
N PRO A 181 -4.63 7.24 -4.81
CA PRO A 181 -5.18 6.19 -3.96
C PRO A 181 -4.28 4.96 -3.97
N ARG A 182 -3.88 4.45 -2.79
CA ARG A 182 -2.97 3.29 -2.68
C ARG A 182 -3.46 2.24 -1.68
N ILE A 183 -3.20 0.98 -2.03
CA ILE A 183 -3.32 -0.19 -1.14
C ILE A 183 -2.05 -1.04 -1.21
N CYS A 184 -2.00 -2.18 -0.54
CA CYS A 184 -0.90 -3.14 -0.77
C CYS A 184 -0.92 -3.62 -2.22
N ASN A 185 0.24 -3.64 -2.89
CA ASN A 185 0.33 -4.08 -4.29
C ASN A 185 0.28 -5.61 -4.49
N HIS A 186 0.24 -6.40 -3.42
CA HIS A 186 0.26 -7.87 -3.48
C HIS A 186 1.32 -8.41 -4.48
N CYS A 187 2.54 -7.87 -4.39
CA CYS A 187 3.62 -8.04 -5.36
C CYS A 187 3.89 -9.50 -5.75
N LEU A 188 4.47 -9.71 -6.93
CA LEU A 188 5.02 -11.00 -7.36
C LEU A 188 6.31 -11.36 -6.62
N ASN A 189 7.18 -10.37 -6.38
CA ASN A 189 8.37 -10.50 -5.52
C ASN A 189 8.26 -9.64 -4.23
N PRO A 190 7.43 -10.03 -3.26
CA PRO A 190 7.12 -9.21 -2.09
C PRO A 190 8.28 -9.17 -1.09
N GLY A 191 8.93 -8.01 -0.95
CA GLY A 191 10.01 -7.82 0.04
C GLY A 191 9.57 -8.06 1.49
N CYS A 192 8.29 -7.81 1.81
CA CYS A 192 7.74 -8.10 3.13
C CYS A 192 7.73 -9.61 3.46
N VAL A 193 7.44 -10.48 2.48
CA VAL A 193 7.51 -11.94 2.65
C VAL A 193 8.96 -12.36 2.89
N ALA A 194 9.88 -11.89 2.05
CA ALA A 194 11.31 -12.22 2.15
C ALA A 194 11.96 -11.76 3.46
N SER A 195 11.43 -10.69 4.07
CA SER A 195 11.98 -10.11 5.30
C SER A 195 11.51 -10.78 6.59
N CYS A 196 10.41 -11.53 6.58
CA CYS A 196 9.74 -12.00 7.79
C CYS A 196 10.53 -13.16 8.44
N PRO A 197 11.17 -12.97 9.61
CA PRO A 197 12.04 -14.00 10.18
C PRO A 197 11.28 -15.27 10.60
N SER A 198 10.01 -15.13 10.98
CA SER A 198 9.16 -16.26 11.40
C SER A 198 8.43 -16.93 10.24
N GLY A 199 8.59 -16.46 9.00
CA GLY A 199 7.84 -17.00 7.85
C GLY A 199 6.33 -16.81 7.93
N ALA A 200 5.83 -15.85 8.73
CA ALA A 200 4.40 -15.63 8.91
C ALA A 200 3.71 -15.02 7.68
N MET A 201 4.49 -14.42 6.77
CA MET A 201 3.98 -13.82 5.55
C MET A 201 4.09 -14.79 4.39
N TYR A 202 3.05 -14.86 3.56
CA TYR A 202 3.00 -15.75 2.41
C TYR A 202 2.15 -15.16 1.30
N LYS A 203 2.36 -15.63 0.07
CA LYS A 203 1.52 -15.33 -1.10
C LYS A 203 0.67 -16.58 -1.39
N ARG A 204 -0.64 -16.42 -1.44
CA ARG A 204 -1.58 -17.47 -1.83
C ARG A 204 -1.33 -17.92 -3.27
N GLY A 205 -1.43 -19.21 -3.53
CA GLY A 205 -1.12 -19.79 -4.86
C GLY A 205 -2.27 -19.60 -5.86
N GLU A 206 -3.49 -19.58 -5.34
CA GLU A 206 -4.73 -19.56 -6.10
C GLU A 206 -5.10 -18.17 -6.67
N ASP A 207 -4.73 -17.09 -5.98
CA ASP A 207 -5.13 -15.72 -6.33
C ASP A 207 -4.01 -14.68 -6.20
N GLY A 208 -2.84 -15.08 -5.71
CA GLY A 208 -1.69 -14.20 -5.53
C GLY A 208 -1.82 -13.22 -4.37
N ILE A 209 -2.82 -13.35 -3.48
CA ILE A 209 -3.01 -12.43 -2.36
C ILE A 209 -1.92 -12.70 -1.29
N VAL A 210 -1.08 -11.69 -1.04
CA VAL A 210 -0.11 -11.69 0.06
C VAL A 210 -0.79 -11.42 1.41
N LEU A 211 -0.63 -12.33 2.38
CA LEU A 211 -1.23 -12.26 3.72
C LEU A 211 -0.17 -12.35 4.85
N ILE A 212 -0.60 -12.05 6.07
CA ILE A 212 0.16 -12.29 7.31
C ILE A 212 -0.66 -13.27 8.14
N ASN A 213 -0.13 -14.46 8.39
CA ASN A 213 -0.72 -15.40 9.33
C ASN A 213 -0.62 -14.82 10.75
N GLN A 214 -1.78 -14.45 11.32
CA GLN A 214 -1.85 -13.83 12.64
C GLN A 214 -1.47 -14.79 13.76
N GLU A 215 -1.59 -16.10 13.61
CA GLU A 215 -1.19 -17.08 14.63
C GLU A 215 0.34 -17.27 14.66
N VAL A 216 0.97 -17.26 13.48
CA VAL A 216 2.43 -17.42 13.33
C VAL A 216 3.19 -16.11 13.57
N CYS A 217 2.56 -14.96 13.36
CA CYS A 217 3.20 -13.66 13.52
C CYS A 217 3.79 -13.48 14.93
N ARG A 218 5.10 -13.22 14.99
CA ARG A 218 5.88 -13.00 16.23
C ARG A 218 6.34 -11.55 16.42
N ALA A 219 5.65 -10.58 15.82
CA ALA A 219 5.94 -9.17 16.08
C ALA A 219 7.35 -8.68 15.70
N TRP A 220 8.07 -9.35 14.80
CA TRP A 220 9.44 -8.94 14.47
C TRP A 220 9.54 -7.59 13.74
N ARG A 221 8.40 -7.07 13.22
CA ARG A 221 8.25 -5.75 12.57
C ARG A 221 9.15 -5.46 11.37
N MET A 222 10.02 -6.39 10.96
CA MET A 222 10.88 -6.25 9.77
C MET A 222 10.08 -6.05 8.47
N CYS A 223 8.90 -6.65 8.39
CA CYS A 223 8.01 -6.51 7.25
C CYS A 223 7.51 -5.07 7.02
N VAL A 224 7.43 -4.25 8.07
CA VAL A 224 7.03 -2.84 7.99
C VAL A 224 8.10 -2.05 7.23
N THR A 225 9.36 -2.20 7.60
CA THR A 225 10.52 -1.61 6.91
C THR A 225 10.66 -2.15 5.49
N ALA A 226 10.59 -3.48 5.33
CA ALA A 226 10.86 -4.14 4.05
C ALA A 226 9.88 -3.76 2.94
N CYS A 227 8.65 -3.37 3.27
CA CYS A 227 7.70 -2.87 2.30
C CYS A 227 8.12 -1.47 1.83
N PRO A 228 8.53 -1.27 0.56
CA PRO A 228 8.86 0.06 0.06
C PRO A 228 7.62 0.97 0.06
N TYR A 229 6.42 0.39 -0.09
CA TYR A 229 5.14 1.11 -0.07
C TYR A 229 4.58 1.40 1.32
N LYS A 230 5.22 0.91 2.39
CA LYS A 230 4.77 1.03 3.79
C LYS A 230 3.33 0.58 4.04
N LYS A 231 2.92 -0.50 3.35
CA LYS A 231 1.59 -1.11 3.44
C LYS A 231 1.47 -2.30 4.38
N ALA A 232 2.51 -2.56 5.17
CA ALA A 232 2.42 -3.37 6.38
C ALA A 232 2.50 -2.42 7.58
N TYR A 233 1.56 -2.56 8.51
CA TYR A 233 1.43 -1.73 9.70
C TYR A 233 1.63 -2.59 10.94
N TYR A 234 2.01 -1.99 12.06
CA TYR A 234 2.19 -2.69 13.33
C TYR A 234 1.04 -2.39 14.27
N ASN A 235 0.28 -3.40 14.67
CA ASN A 235 -0.78 -3.21 15.65
C ASN A 235 -0.13 -3.11 17.04
N TRP A 236 -0.14 -1.89 17.59
CA TRP A 236 0.50 -1.61 18.88
C TRP A 236 -0.23 -2.26 20.06
N HIS A 237 -1.49 -2.66 19.89
CA HIS A 237 -2.28 -3.33 20.92
C HIS A 237 -2.12 -4.85 20.90
N SER A 238 -2.27 -5.50 19.74
CA SER A 238 -2.14 -6.96 19.60
C SER A 238 -0.68 -7.43 19.52
N GLY A 239 0.23 -6.50 19.24
CA GLY A 239 1.64 -6.79 19.02
C GLY A 239 1.92 -7.51 17.70
N LYS A 240 1.00 -7.52 16.73
CA LYS A 240 1.19 -8.21 15.44
C LYS A 240 1.11 -7.24 14.28
N SER A 241 1.81 -7.54 13.19
CA SER A 241 1.69 -6.73 11.98
C SER A 241 0.45 -7.13 11.18
N GLU A 242 -0.18 -6.13 10.59
CA GLU A 242 -1.40 -6.26 9.79
C GLU A 242 -1.23 -5.49 8.47
N LYS A 243 -1.97 -5.89 7.44
CA LYS A 243 -1.92 -5.26 6.12
C LYS A 243 -3.22 -5.49 5.37
N CYS A 244 -3.41 -4.75 4.28
CA CYS A 244 -4.48 -5.02 3.31
C CYS A 244 -4.51 -6.51 2.94
N ILE A 245 -5.66 -7.12 3.10
CA ILE A 245 -5.92 -8.53 2.80
C ILE A 245 -6.60 -8.72 1.44
N LEU A 246 -6.61 -7.68 0.61
CA LEU A 246 -7.40 -7.54 -0.64
C LEU A 246 -8.87 -7.95 -0.51
N CYS A 247 -9.43 -7.88 0.71
CA CYS A 247 -10.73 -8.47 1.01
C CYS A 247 -10.87 -9.92 0.51
N TYR A 248 -9.88 -10.80 0.75
CA TYR A 248 -9.94 -12.19 0.30
C TYR A 248 -11.28 -12.90 0.61
N PRO A 249 -11.96 -12.68 1.76
CA PRO A 249 -13.26 -13.33 2.00
C PRO A 249 -14.35 -12.92 1.00
N ARG A 250 -14.25 -11.70 0.44
CA ARG A 250 -15.14 -11.22 -0.63
C ARG A 250 -14.72 -11.77 -1.97
N ILE A 251 -13.43 -11.78 -2.27
CA ILE A 251 -12.89 -12.31 -3.54
C ILE A 251 -13.21 -13.79 -3.70
N GLU A 252 -13.07 -14.59 -2.63
CA GLU A 252 -13.41 -16.02 -2.62
C GLU A 252 -14.88 -16.27 -2.96
N ALA A 253 -15.77 -15.32 -2.65
CA ALA A 253 -17.18 -15.34 -3.00
C ALA A 253 -17.51 -14.60 -4.31
N GLY A 254 -16.51 -14.18 -5.09
CA GLY A 254 -16.70 -13.47 -6.37
C GLY A 254 -17.11 -12.00 -6.23
N TYR A 255 -17.02 -11.42 -5.04
CA TYR A 255 -17.32 -10.00 -4.80
C TYR A 255 -16.06 -9.13 -4.86
N ALA A 256 -16.22 -7.93 -5.42
CA ALA A 256 -15.16 -6.93 -5.42
C ALA A 256 -14.75 -6.51 -3.98
N PRO A 257 -13.46 -6.20 -3.74
CA PRO A 257 -12.99 -5.59 -2.50
C PRO A 257 -13.79 -4.34 -2.14
N ALA A 258 -13.95 -4.07 -0.84
CA ALA A 258 -14.80 -2.98 -0.37
C ALA A 258 -14.42 -1.61 -0.96
N CYS A 259 -13.12 -1.29 -1.00
CA CYS A 259 -12.60 -0.04 -1.56
C CYS A 259 -12.84 0.12 -3.07
N MET A 260 -13.04 -0.99 -3.78
CA MET A 260 -13.34 -1.02 -5.21
C MET A 260 -14.85 -0.95 -5.44
N HIS A 261 -15.63 -1.70 -4.67
CA HIS A 261 -17.09 -1.67 -4.72
C HIS A 261 -17.63 -0.27 -4.38
N SER A 262 -17.07 0.40 -3.37
CA SER A 262 -17.50 1.74 -2.93
C SER A 262 -16.86 2.89 -3.69
N CYS A 263 -16.13 2.63 -4.78
CA CYS A 263 -15.39 3.68 -5.48
C CYS A 263 -16.34 4.62 -6.25
N VAL A 264 -16.61 5.79 -5.68
CA VAL A 264 -17.50 6.82 -6.25
C VAL A 264 -17.03 7.29 -7.63
N GLY A 265 -15.73 7.54 -7.79
CA GLY A 265 -15.14 7.96 -9.08
C GLY A 265 -15.09 6.85 -10.14
N ARG A 266 -15.45 5.60 -9.79
CA ARG A 266 -15.44 4.44 -10.69
C ARG A 266 -14.11 4.27 -11.42
N ILE A 267 -13.01 4.38 -10.67
CA ILE A 267 -11.63 4.35 -11.21
C ILE A 267 -10.97 2.98 -11.09
N ARG A 268 -11.52 2.10 -10.26
CA ARG A 268 -10.85 0.87 -9.84
C ARG A 268 -11.36 -0.31 -10.65
N TYR A 269 -10.45 -0.93 -11.38
CA TYR A 269 -10.69 -2.16 -12.12
C TYR A 269 -9.98 -3.32 -11.41
N LEU A 270 -10.59 -4.50 -11.51
CA LEU A 270 -10.07 -5.75 -10.94
C LEU A 270 -10.15 -6.82 -12.02
N GLY A 271 -9.15 -7.68 -12.12
CA GLY A 271 -9.15 -8.76 -13.09
C GLY A 271 -8.00 -9.72 -12.87
N VAL A 272 -8.13 -10.91 -13.43
CA VAL A 272 -7.09 -11.94 -13.37
C VAL A 272 -6.00 -11.60 -14.39
N MET A 273 -4.74 -11.76 -13.99
CA MET A 273 -3.59 -11.80 -14.88
C MET A 273 -2.90 -13.15 -14.73
N LEU A 274 -2.46 -13.73 -15.85
CA LEU A 274 -1.58 -14.90 -15.84
C LEU A 274 -0.13 -14.42 -15.91
N TYR A 275 0.76 -15.08 -15.19
CA TYR A 275 2.18 -14.73 -15.19
C TYR A 275 3.05 -15.97 -15.08
N ASP A 276 4.25 -15.93 -15.68
CA ASP A 276 5.24 -16.99 -15.55
C ASP A 276 6.12 -16.80 -14.31
N ALA A 277 5.89 -17.60 -13.28
CA ALA A 277 6.60 -17.49 -12.01
C ALA A 277 8.09 -17.83 -12.11
N ASP A 278 8.51 -18.60 -13.12
CA ASP A 278 9.92 -18.94 -13.36
C ASP A 278 10.78 -17.68 -13.61
N GLN A 279 10.17 -16.62 -14.16
CA GLN A 279 10.88 -15.40 -14.58
C GLN A 279 11.06 -14.38 -13.43
N ILE A 280 10.38 -14.56 -12.29
CA ILE A 280 10.33 -13.55 -11.20
C ILE A 280 11.74 -13.15 -10.74
N HIS A 281 12.64 -14.11 -10.55
CA HIS A 281 13.97 -13.83 -10.02
C HIS A 281 14.84 -13.08 -11.03
N GLU A 282 14.82 -13.49 -12.30
CA GLU A 282 15.57 -12.81 -13.37
C GLU A 282 15.10 -11.37 -13.52
N ILE A 283 13.78 -11.17 -13.62
CA ILE A 283 13.17 -9.86 -13.82
C ILE A 283 13.45 -8.95 -12.64
N ALA A 284 13.26 -9.43 -11.41
CA ALA A 284 13.54 -8.62 -10.24
C ALA A 284 15.03 -8.27 -10.09
N SER A 285 15.94 -8.98 -10.78
CA SER A 285 17.39 -8.74 -10.78
C SER A 285 17.87 -7.91 -11.98
N ALA A 286 16.97 -7.52 -12.88
CA ALA A 286 17.28 -6.66 -14.01
C ALA A 286 17.65 -5.23 -13.58
N ASP A 287 18.18 -4.46 -14.51
CA ASP A 287 18.40 -3.02 -14.32
C ASP A 287 17.07 -2.28 -14.13
N GLU A 288 17.10 -1.23 -13.31
CA GLU A 288 15.90 -0.52 -12.86
C GLU A 288 15.09 0.06 -14.04
N ASP A 289 15.76 0.55 -15.07
CA ASP A 289 15.15 1.08 -16.30
C ASP A 289 14.52 0.00 -17.19
N LYS A 290 14.74 -1.29 -16.89
CA LYS A 290 14.17 -2.44 -17.61
C LYS A 290 13.09 -3.20 -16.84
N LEU A 291 12.86 -2.87 -15.57
CA LEU A 291 11.94 -3.61 -14.71
C LEU A 291 10.51 -3.60 -15.24
N ILE A 292 10.05 -2.47 -15.78
CA ILE A 292 8.69 -2.31 -16.30
C ILE A 292 8.49 -3.21 -17.52
N ASP A 293 9.34 -3.04 -18.55
CA ASP A 293 9.27 -3.82 -19.79
C ASP A 293 9.33 -5.32 -19.51
N LYS A 294 10.30 -5.75 -18.70
CA LYS A 294 10.45 -7.16 -18.32
C LYS A 294 9.27 -7.69 -17.50
N GLN A 295 8.68 -6.87 -16.62
CA GLN A 295 7.48 -7.28 -15.90
C GLN A 295 6.29 -7.45 -16.86
N LEU A 296 6.17 -6.61 -17.89
CA LEU A 296 5.14 -6.76 -18.93
C LEU A 296 5.35 -8.05 -19.74
N ASP A 297 6.59 -8.44 -20.01
CA ASP A 297 6.93 -9.68 -20.72
C ASP A 297 6.53 -10.94 -19.95
N MET A 298 6.62 -10.91 -18.61
CA MET A 298 6.20 -12.02 -17.74
C MET A 298 4.68 -12.17 -17.65
N LEU A 299 3.91 -11.15 -18.03
CA LEU A 299 2.44 -11.20 -18.07
C LEU A 299 1.99 -11.87 -19.36
N MET A 300 1.38 -13.04 -19.21
CA MET A 300 1.14 -14.00 -20.30
C MET A 300 -0.22 -13.79 -20.95
N ASP A 301 -0.30 -14.08 -22.26
CA ASP A 301 -1.53 -14.00 -23.04
C ASP A 301 -2.52 -15.09 -22.60
N PRO A 302 -3.70 -14.74 -22.06
CA PRO A 302 -4.69 -15.73 -21.63
C PRO A 302 -5.44 -16.42 -22.79
N PHE A 303 -5.19 -16.02 -24.04
CA PHE A 303 -5.75 -16.64 -25.24
C PHE A 303 -4.79 -17.63 -25.92
N ASP A 304 -3.50 -17.63 -25.54
CA ASP A 304 -2.50 -18.54 -26.08
C ASP A 304 -2.77 -19.98 -25.60
N PRO A 305 -2.96 -20.96 -26.53
CA PRO A 305 -3.16 -22.35 -26.19
C PRO A 305 -2.07 -22.95 -25.28
N GLU A 306 -0.79 -22.59 -25.48
CA GLU A 306 0.33 -23.10 -24.68
C GLU A 306 0.27 -22.57 -23.24
N VAL A 307 -0.07 -21.29 -23.08
CA VAL A 307 -0.27 -20.66 -21.76
C VAL A 307 -1.47 -21.30 -21.04
N ILE A 308 -2.57 -21.55 -21.76
CA ILE A 308 -3.76 -22.20 -21.21
C ILE A 308 -3.44 -23.63 -20.74
N GLU A 309 -2.74 -24.42 -21.55
CA GLU A 309 -2.36 -25.78 -21.18
C GLU A 309 -1.45 -25.79 -19.96
N SER A 310 -0.42 -24.92 -19.94
CA SER A 310 0.49 -24.79 -18.82
C SER A 310 -0.23 -24.32 -17.54
N ALA A 311 -1.13 -23.35 -17.64
CA ALA A 311 -1.94 -22.89 -16.50
C ALA A 311 -2.77 -24.01 -15.88
N LYS A 312 -3.44 -24.83 -16.72
CA LYS A 312 -4.23 -25.99 -16.25
C LYS A 312 -3.34 -27.03 -15.57
N LYS A 313 -2.18 -27.32 -16.15
CA LYS A 313 -1.20 -28.25 -15.58
C LYS A 313 -0.70 -27.79 -14.20
N ASN A 314 -0.60 -26.47 -14.00
CA ASN A 314 -0.20 -25.86 -12.73
C ASN A 314 -1.37 -25.65 -11.75
N GLY A 315 -2.57 -26.16 -12.06
CA GLY A 315 -3.72 -26.14 -11.17
C GLY A 315 -4.57 -24.87 -11.22
N VAL A 316 -4.37 -23.98 -12.21
CA VAL A 316 -5.24 -22.82 -12.41
C VAL A 316 -6.60 -23.30 -12.92
N ALA A 317 -7.67 -22.96 -12.18
CA ALA A 317 -9.03 -23.37 -12.53
C ALA A 317 -9.49 -22.80 -13.89
N ASP A 318 -10.30 -23.56 -14.63
CA ASP A 318 -10.87 -23.12 -15.91
C ASP A 318 -11.68 -21.81 -15.77
N SER A 319 -12.36 -21.62 -14.64
CA SER A 319 -13.07 -20.36 -14.33
C SER A 319 -12.12 -19.17 -14.23
N THR A 320 -10.94 -19.36 -13.65
CA THR A 320 -9.90 -18.34 -13.51
C THR A 320 -9.28 -18.00 -14.86
N ILE A 321 -9.02 -18.99 -15.71
CA ILE A 321 -8.52 -18.77 -17.08
C ILE A 321 -9.56 -17.97 -17.89
N ARG A 322 -10.84 -18.37 -17.84
CA ARG A 322 -11.93 -17.61 -18.49
C ARG A 322 -12.06 -16.18 -17.94
N ALA A 323 -11.80 -15.97 -16.65
CA ALA A 323 -11.78 -14.64 -16.06
C ALA A 323 -10.58 -13.81 -16.54
N ALA A 324 -9.41 -14.43 -16.76
CA ALA A 324 -8.24 -13.78 -17.35
C ALA A 324 -8.52 -13.31 -18.79
N GLN A 325 -9.18 -14.14 -19.60
CA GLN A 325 -9.63 -13.79 -20.96
C GLN A 325 -10.64 -12.63 -21.01
N LYS A 326 -11.33 -12.36 -19.89
CA LYS A 326 -12.29 -11.24 -19.75
C LYS A 326 -11.74 -10.12 -18.87
N SER A 327 -10.46 -10.17 -18.53
CA SER A 327 -9.85 -9.27 -17.57
C SER A 327 -9.76 -7.85 -18.12
N PRO A 328 -10.39 -6.84 -17.47
CA PRO A 328 -10.16 -5.46 -17.86
C PRO A 328 -8.70 -5.05 -17.65
N ILE A 329 -7.99 -5.70 -16.71
CA ILE A 329 -6.59 -5.43 -16.41
C ILE A 329 -5.69 -5.83 -17.57
N TYR A 330 -5.93 -6.99 -18.17
CA TYR A 330 -5.18 -7.43 -19.33
C TYR A 330 -5.30 -6.41 -20.47
N LYS A 331 -6.50 -5.86 -20.68
CA LYS A 331 -6.71 -4.81 -21.68
C LYS A 331 -5.94 -3.54 -21.38
N PHE A 332 -6.06 -3.00 -20.16
CA PHE A 332 -5.35 -1.78 -19.77
C PHE A 332 -3.83 -1.92 -19.90
N VAL A 333 -3.28 -3.08 -19.52
CA VAL A 333 -1.83 -3.29 -19.43
C VAL A 333 -1.23 -3.79 -20.76
N LYS A 334 -1.81 -4.80 -21.40
CA LYS A 334 -1.23 -5.48 -22.57
C LYS A 334 -1.80 -5.04 -23.92
N GLU A 335 -3.10 -4.71 -23.98
CA GLU A 335 -3.73 -4.31 -25.26
C GLU A 335 -3.62 -2.80 -25.51
N TRP A 336 -3.91 -1.98 -24.50
CA TRP A 336 -4.00 -0.52 -24.64
C TRP A 336 -2.72 0.21 -24.21
N GLY A 337 -1.85 -0.42 -23.43
CA GLY A 337 -0.63 0.21 -22.91
C GLY A 337 -0.89 1.46 -22.07
N MET A 338 -2.00 1.47 -21.32
CA MET A 338 -2.45 2.62 -20.53
C MET A 338 -2.07 2.52 -19.04
N ALA A 339 -1.66 1.35 -18.56
CA ALA A 339 -1.43 1.07 -17.14
C ALA A 339 -0.13 0.30 -16.89
#